data_AF-A0A9C8XEE2-F1
#
_entry.id   AF-A0A9C8XEE2-F1
#
_cell.length_a   1.000
_cell.length_b   1.000
_cell.length_c   1.000
_cell.angle_alpha   90.00
_cell.angle_beta   90.00
_cell.angle_gamma   90.00
#
_symmetry.space_group_name_H-M   'P 1'
#
loop_
_entity.id
_entity.type
_entity.pdbx_description
1 polymer ?
#
loop_
_entity_poly.entity_id
_entity_poly.type
_entity_poly.pdbx_seq_one_letter_code
_entity_poly.pdbx_strand_id
1 'polypeptide(L)' 'MKILEQLECQKDQIDTLRAGEQAIIKHTGQIVDIKKVSARGISVVRFRSGGESFISNRFLEPVATRH' A
#
# COMPACT_ATOMS: atom_id res chain seq x y z
N MET A 1 -27.54 13.88 9.88
CA MET A 1 -26.22 14.07 10.50
C MET A 1 -25.60 12.71 10.82
N LYS A 2 -24.87 12.07 9.90
CA LYS A 2 -23.97 10.95 10.23
C LYS A 2 -22.78 10.96 9.26
N ILE A 3 -21.88 11.92 9.50
CA ILE A 3 -20.64 12.13 8.72
C ILE A 3 -19.53 11.13 9.17
N LEU A 4 -19.76 10.37 10.25
CA LEU A 4 -18.74 9.53 10.86
C LEU A 4 -18.44 8.23 10.09
N GLU A 5 -19.39 7.67 9.34
CA GLU A 5 -19.21 6.37 8.64
C GLU A 5 -18.28 6.46 7.41
N GLN A 6 -18.07 7.66 6.85
CA GLN A 6 -17.20 7.83 5.69
C GLN A 6 -15.69 7.84 6.00
N LEU A 7 -15.30 8.05 7.27
CA LEU A 7 -13.89 8.04 7.65
C LEU A 7 -13.34 6.63 7.91
N GLU A 8 -14.21 5.67 8.23
CA GLU A 8 -13.80 4.31 8.61
C GLU A 8 -13.35 3.49 7.40
N CYS A 9 -13.93 3.75 6.21
CA CYS A 9 -13.53 3.10 4.96
C CYS A 9 -12.10 3.50 4.49
N GLN A 10 -11.56 4.62 4.98
CA GLN A 10 -10.19 5.05 4.64
C GLN A 10 -9.11 4.47 5.56
N LYS A 11 -9.47 3.94 6.74
CA LYS A 11 -8.49 3.39 7.70
C LYS A 11 -8.13 1.94 7.41
N ASP A 12 -9.06 1.14 6.90
CA ASP A 12 -8.90 -0.31 6.78
C ASP A 12 -7.84 -0.74 5.74
N GLN A 13 -7.66 0.03 4.66
CA GLN A 13 -6.63 -0.27 3.65
C GLN A 13 -5.22 0.24 4.00
N ILE A 14 -5.10 1.16 4.96
CA ILE A 14 -3.79 1.69 5.38
C ILE A 14 -3.12 0.71 6.35
N ASP A 15 -3.89 -0.04 7.14
CA ASP A 15 -3.37 -0.89 8.22
C ASP A 15 -2.60 -2.13 7.72
N THR A 16 -2.86 -2.55 6.48
CA THR A 16 -2.26 -3.76 5.90
C THR A 16 -0.93 -3.52 5.17
N LEU A 17 -0.61 -2.28 4.78
CA LEU A 17 0.66 -1.97 4.12
C LEU A 17 1.71 -1.57 5.16
N ARG A 18 2.82 -2.31 5.21
CA ARG A 18 3.91 -2.06 6.15
C ARG A 18 5.21 -1.76 5.42
N ALA A 19 5.97 -0.78 5.92
CA ALA A 19 7.30 -0.50 5.41
C ALA A 19 8.22 -1.69 5.71
N GLY A 20 9.03 -2.09 4.73
CA GLY A 20 9.88 -3.28 4.79
C GLY A 20 9.20 -4.56 4.28
N GLU A 21 7.91 -4.54 3.97
CA GLU A 21 7.21 -5.68 3.37
C GLU A 21 7.05 -5.54 1.86
N GLN A 22 6.71 -6.65 1.21
CA GLN A 22 6.43 -6.69 -0.22
C GLN A 22 4.94 -6.46 -0.50
N ALA A 23 4.65 -5.73 -1.56
CA ALA A 23 3.31 -5.54 -2.09
C ALA A 23 3.26 -5.81 -3.58
N ILE A 24 2.09 -6.19 -4.05
CA ILE A 24 1.76 -6.37 -5.45
C ILE A 24 1.01 -5.12 -5.92
N ILE A 25 1.40 -4.59 -7.08
CA ILE A 25 0.66 -3.54 -7.75
C ILE A 25 -0.54 -4.19 -8.45
N LYS A 26 -1.78 -3.87 -8.03
CA LYS A 26 -3.03 -4.42 -8.58
C LYS A 26 -3.11 -4.42 -10.11
N HIS A 27 -2.66 -3.31 -10.70
CA HIS A 27 -2.75 -3.08 -12.14
C HIS A 27 -1.76 -3.96 -12.94
N THR A 28 -0.53 -4.11 -12.47
CA THR A 28 0.53 -4.79 -13.23
C THR A 28 0.81 -6.21 -12.74
N GLY A 29 0.31 -6.57 -11.55
CA GLY A 29 0.70 -7.80 -10.86
C GLY A 29 2.16 -7.80 -10.39
N GLN A 30 2.85 -6.66 -10.50
CA GLN A 30 4.27 -6.59 -10.19
C GLN A 30 4.52 -6.51 -8.69
N ILE A 31 5.40 -7.38 -8.19
CA ILE A 31 5.86 -7.36 -6.81
C ILE A 31 6.90 -6.26 -6.64
N VAL A 32 6.70 -5.44 -5.62
CA VAL A 32 7.54 -4.31 -5.23
C VAL A 32 7.77 -4.30 -3.73
N ASP A 33 8.93 -3.78 -3.33
CA ASP A 33 9.29 -3.66 -1.91
C ASP A 33 8.82 -2.31 -1.38
N ILE A 34 8.03 -2.30 -0.30
CA ILE A 34 7.57 -1.06 0.32
C ILE A 34 8.72 -0.47 1.14
N LYS A 35 9.26 0.66 0.70
CA LYS A 35 10.28 1.40 1.46
C LYS A 35 9.68 2.22 2.58
N LYS A 36 8.53 2.84 2.33
CA LYS A 36 7.87 3.73 3.29
C LYS A 36 6.38 3.82 2.98
N VAL A 37 5.55 3.79 4.01
CA VAL A 37 4.10 4.01 3.90
C VAL A 37 3.78 5.36 4.50
N SER A 38 3.11 6.23 3.75
CA SER A 38 2.58 7.47 4.29
C SER A 38 1.12 7.30 4.67
N ALA A 39 0.74 7.84 5.82
CA ALA A 39 -0.65 7.90 6.30
C ALA A 39 -1.59 8.73 5.40
N ARG A 40 -1.05 9.45 4.42
CA ARG A 40 -1.81 10.20 3.40
C ARG A 40 -2.22 9.36 2.18
N GLY A 41 -2.07 8.04 2.24
CA GLY A 41 -2.50 7.13 1.17
C GLY A 41 -1.51 6.97 0.01
N ILE A 42 -0.24 7.31 0.22
CA ILE A 42 0.85 7.14 -0.75
C ILE A 42 1.98 6.35 -0.10
N SER A 43 2.49 5.35 -0.80
CA SER A 43 3.64 4.55 -0.39
C SER A 43 4.79 4.74 -1.38
N VAL A 44 6.00 4.75 -0.83
CA VAL A 44 7.23 4.68 -1.61
C VAL A 44 7.56 3.20 -1.76
N VAL A 45 7.63 2.75 -3.00
CA VAL A 45 8.00 1.37 -3.32
C VAL A 45 9.30 1.35 -4.13
N ARG A 46 10.04 0.26 -4.00
CA ARG A 46 11.25 -0.02 -4.77
C ARG A 46 10.99 -1.18 -5.70
N PHE A 47 11.29 -0.98 -6.98
CA PHE A 47 11.20 -2.04 -7.97
C PHE A 47 12.40 -2.97 -7.90
N ARG A 48 12.18 -4.25 -8.21
CA ARG A 48 13.27 -5.25 -8.32
C ARG A 48 14.30 -4.87 -9.38
N SER A 49 13.88 -4.20 -10.45
CA SER A 49 14.75 -3.67 -11.51
C SER A 49 15.63 -2.49 -11.08
N GLY A 50 15.46 -2.00 -9.85
CA GLY A 50 16.05 -0.74 -9.38
C GLY A 50 15.12 0.45 -9.65
N GLY A 51 15.25 1.48 -8.81
CA GLY A 51 14.39 2.66 -8.84
C GLY A 51 13.31 2.64 -7.76
N GLU A 52 13.02 3.83 -7.24
CA GLU A 52 11.98 4.08 -6.25
C GLU A 52 10.86 4.88 -6.92
N SER A 53 9.61 4.58 -6.58
CA SER A 53 8.46 5.29 -7.11
C SER A 53 7.36 5.44 -6.06
N PHE A 54 6.54 6.45 -6.27
CA PHE A 54 5.42 6.78 -5.40
C PHE A 54 4.15 6.17 -5.97
N ILE A 55 3.53 5.25 -5.22
CA ILE A 55 2.31 4.57 -5.62
C ILE A 55 1.22 4.81 -4.58
N SER A 56 -0.01 5.07 -5.02
CA SER A 56 -1.13 5.20 -4.08
C SER A 56 -1.44 3.85 -3.44
N ASN A 57 -1.71 3.87 -2.13
CA ASN A 57 -2.00 2.66 -1.34
C ASN A 57 -3.17 1.85 -1.91
N ARG A 58 -4.17 2.51 -2.52
CA ARG A 58 -5.30 1.85 -3.20
C ARG A 58 -4.90 0.86 -4.30
N PHE A 59 -3.74 1.05 -4.91
CA PHE A 59 -3.21 0.21 -6.00
C PHE A 59 -2.20 -0.83 -5.51
N LEU A 60 -1.88 -0.83 -4.22
CA LEU A 60 -0.97 -1.80 -3.61
C LEU A 60 -1.79 -2.81 -2.82
N GLU A 61 -1.49 -4.08 -3.01
CA GLU A 61 -1.96 -5.16 -2.15
C GLU A 61 -0.76 -5.74 -1.42
N PRO A 62 -0.79 -5.82 -0.08
CA PRO A 62 0.26 -6.52 0.63
C PRO A 62 0.26 -7.98 0.19
N VAL A 63 1.45 -8.53 -0.06
CA VAL A 63 1.57 -9.97 -0.28
C VAL A 63 1.24 -10.61 1.06
N ALA A 64 0.05 -11.19 1.18
CA ALA A 64 -0.34 -11.89 2.39
C ALA A 64 0.61 -13.08 2.58
N THR A 65 1.61 -12.89 3.44
CA THR A 65 2.35 -14.00 4.02
C THR A 65 1.35 -14.73 4.91
N ARG A 66 0.62 -15.69 4.33
CA ARG A 66 -0.10 -16.71 5.10
C ARG A 66 0.96 -17.42 5.92
N HIS A 67 1.07 -17.03 7.19
CA HIS A 67 1.93 -17.65 8.17
C HIS A 67 1.16 -18.72 8.95
#